data_AF-A0A512IX59-F1
#
_entry.id   AF-A0A512IX59-F1
#
_cell.length_a   1.000
_cell.length_b   1.000
_cell.length_c   1.000
_cell.angle_alpha   90.00
_cell.angle_beta   90.00
_cell.angle_gamma   90.00
#
_symmetry.space_group_name_H-M   'P 1'
#
loop_
_entity.id
_entity.type
_entity.pdbx_description
1 polymer ?
#
loop_
_entity_poly.entity_id
_entity_poly.type
_entity_poly.pdbx_seq_one_letter_code
_entity_poly.pdbx_strand_id
1 'polypeptide(L)'
;MTDFDHILNWTLKRGSHPFPGPDGGTCINEAALVACGFPYQSVRSPNEMPLCFSRPICRLALHLNDEASDAERLRLIPFVTRLACADTPEIEEERAAYIRARINLDSFYLPHVSLTDGIRVLEGALAIGRQADLLALDDVAARLDAARAKTAPAASKRASVSQKLKAWLGVSEKEPSAA
;
A
#
# COMPACT_ATOMS: atom_id res chain seq x y z
N MET A 1 2.34 -14.18 23.75
CA MET A 1 1.68 -13.68 22.52
C MET A 1 2.54 -12.54 22.02
N THR A 2 3.03 -12.62 20.79
CA THR A 2 3.71 -11.49 20.14
C THR A 2 2.74 -10.32 20.17
N ASP A 3 3.16 -9.21 20.77
CA ASP A 3 2.40 -7.98 20.82
C ASP A 3 2.16 -7.50 19.38
N PHE A 4 0.92 -7.49 18.89
CA PHE A 4 0.61 -7.08 17.52
C PHE A 4 0.46 -5.56 17.39
N ASP A 5 0.52 -4.81 18.49
CA ASP A 5 0.25 -3.37 18.50
C ASP A 5 1.26 -2.57 17.66
N HIS A 6 2.51 -3.06 17.56
CA HIS A 6 3.55 -2.45 16.72
C HIS A 6 3.32 -2.67 15.21
N ILE A 7 2.51 -3.66 14.82
CA ILE A 7 2.10 -3.89 13.42
C ILE A 7 0.85 -3.07 13.10
N LEU A 8 -0.09 -2.95 14.06
CA LEU A 8 -1.32 -2.17 13.90
C LEU A 8 -1.06 -0.66 13.80
N ASN A 9 0.02 -0.17 14.40
CA ASN A 9 0.43 1.24 14.36
C ASN A 9 1.61 1.49 13.41
N TRP A 10 1.77 0.63 12.39
CA TRP A 10 2.92 0.70 11.51
C TRP A 10 2.97 2.00 10.71
N THR A 11 4.14 2.66 10.72
CA THR A 11 4.34 3.99 10.15
C THR A 11 5.67 4.12 9.41
N LEU A 12 5.80 5.14 8.56
CA LEU A 12 7.07 5.46 7.91
C LEU A 12 8.03 6.14 8.89
N LYS A 13 9.27 5.64 8.93
CA LYS A 13 10.37 6.17 9.74
C LYS A 13 11.53 6.60 8.84
N ARG A 14 12.36 7.52 9.33
CA ARG A 14 13.59 7.96 8.66
C ARG A 14 14.63 6.84 8.66
N GLY A 15 15.29 6.56 7.55
CA GLY A 15 16.41 5.61 7.50
C GLY A 15 16.05 4.14 7.80
N SER A 16 17.05 3.28 7.63
CA SER A 16 16.92 1.82 7.71
C SER A 16 16.90 1.35 9.17
N HIS A 17 15.71 1.14 9.72
CA HIS A 17 15.53 0.66 11.09
C HIS A 17 15.43 -0.88 11.09
N PRO A 18 15.97 -1.60 12.09
CA PRO A 18 15.73 -3.03 12.24
C PRO A 18 14.24 -3.32 12.39
N PHE A 19 13.69 -4.23 11.58
CA PHE A 19 12.32 -4.72 11.73
C PHE A 19 12.28 -6.26 11.86
N PRO A 20 11.36 -6.83 12.68
CA PRO A 20 10.48 -6.13 13.62
C PRO A 20 11.30 -5.55 14.78
N GLY A 21 11.17 -4.25 15.02
CA GLY A 21 11.88 -3.49 16.05
C GLY A 21 10.89 -2.73 16.93
N PRO A 22 11.33 -2.25 18.12
CA PRO A 22 10.46 -1.61 19.10
C PRO A 22 9.74 -0.36 18.56
N ASP A 23 10.25 0.23 17.47
CA ASP A 23 9.74 1.49 16.90
C ASP A 23 8.53 1.31 15.97
N GLY A 24 8.17 0.05 15.64
CA GLY A 24 6.96 -0.28 14.89
C GLY A 24 6.88 0.34 13.49
N GLY A 25 8.00 0.68 12.83
CA GLY A 25 7.98 1.32 11.52
C GLY A 25 9.22 1.03 10.68
N THR A 26 9.17 1.37 9.41
CA THR A 26 10.27 1.15 8.44
C THR A 26 10.40 2.34 7.50
N CYS A 27 11.47 2.44 6.72
CA CYS A 27 11.54 3.45 5.66
C CYS A 27 10.59 3.11 4.50
N ILE A 28 10.36 4.06 3.59
CA ILE A 28 9.47 3.85 2.43
C ILE A 28 9.92 2.71 1.51
N ASN A 29 11.22 2.46 1.36
CA ASN A 29 11.70 1.37 0.50
C ASN A 29 11.45 0.00 1.15
N GLU A 30 11.71 -0.12 2.45
CA GLU A 30 11.43 -1.32 3.25
C GLU A 30 9.92 -1.62 3.28
N ALA A 31 9.11 -0.57 3.46
CA ALA A 31 7.67 -0.62 3.33
C ALA A 31 7.23 -1.20 1.98
N ALA A 32 7.87 -0.75 0.90
CA ALA A 32 7.54 -1.20 -0.44
C ALA A 32 7.89 -2.67 -0.66
N LEU A 33 8.97 -3.18 -0.07
CA LEU A 33 9.29 -4.61 -0.09
C LEU A 33 8.15 -5.44 0.51
N VAL A 34 7.76 -5.10 1.74
CA VAL A 34 6.72 -5.83 2.48
C VAL A 34 5.37 -5.72 1.75
N ALA A 35 5.00 -4.52 1.30
CA ALA A 35 3.74 -4.28 0.59
C ALA A 35 3.66 -5.04 -0.75
N CYS A 36 4.80 -5.26 -1.42
CA CYS A 36 4.89 -6.07 -2.64
C CYS A 36 5.08 -7.57 -2.37
N GLY A 37 5.03 -8.01 -1.10
CA GLY A 37 5.10 -9.42 -0.71
C GLY A 37 6.52 -9.99 -0.63
N PHE A 38 7.56 -9.16 -0.67
CA PHE A 38 8.93 -9.58 -0.40
C PHE A 38 9.17 -9.72 1.11
N PRO A 39 10.09 -10.60 1.53
CA PRO A 39 10.56 -10.62 2.91
C PRO A 39 11.12 -9.25 3.29
N TYR A 40 10.87 -8.83 4.53
CA TYR A 40 11.52 -7.65 5.06
C TYR A 40 13.05 -7.84 5.04
N GLN A 41 13.75 -6.80 4.60
CA GLN A 41 15.18 -6.62 4.75
C GLN A 41 15.45 -5.13 4.95
N SER A 42 16.53 -4.81 5.64
CA SER A 42 16.99 -3.43 5.76
C SER A 42 17.47 -2.92 4.40
N VAL A 43 17.03 -1.72 3.99
CA VAL A 43 17.42 -1.11 2.72
C VAL A 43 18.19 0.18 2.97
N ARG A 44 19.48 0.17 2.66
CA ARG A 44 20.40 1.31 2.77
C ARG A 44 20.64 2.00 1.43
N SER A 45 20.43 1.27 0.34
CA SER A 45 20.61 1.78 -1.02
C SER A 45 19.49 1.30 -1.92
N PRO A 46 19.00 2.13 -2.86
CA PRO A 46 18.08 1.69 -3.91
C PRO A 46 18.58 0.48 -4.71
N ASN A 47 19.90 0.24 -4.75
CA ASN A 47 20.49 -0.91 -5.44
C ASN A 47 20.17 -2.25 -4.77
N GLU A 48 19.78 -2.26 -3.49
CA GLU A 48 19.40 -3.46 -2.73
C GLU A 48 17.95 -3.89 -3.00
N MET A 49 17.15 -3.04 -3.65
CA MET A 49 15.76 -3.34 -3.98
C MET A 49 15.67 -4.46 -5.04
N PRO A 50 14.61 -5.29 -5.10
CA PRO A 50 14.41 -6.24 -6.19
C PRO A 50 14.33 -5.56 -7.57
N LEU A 51 14.55 -6.32 -8.65
CA LEU A 51 14.63 -5.77 -10.02
C LEU A 51 13.32 -5.13 -10.52
N CYS A 52 12.16 -5.48 -9.95
CA CYS A 52 10.89 -4.85 -10.30
C CYS A 52 10.72 -3.43 -9.75
N PHE A 53 11.65 -2.94 -8.92
CA PHE A 53 11.61 -1.60 -8.34
C PHE A 53 12.46 -0.62 -9.12
N SER A 54 11.85 0.50 -9.51
CA SER A 54 12.56 1.55 -10.27
C SER A 54 13.61 2.21 -9.37
N ARG A 55 14.88 2.13 -9.79
CA ARG A 55 16.02 2.68 -9.06
C ARG A 55 15.94 4.21 -8.88
N PRO A 56 15.71 5.02 -9.93
CA PRO A 56 15.55 6.47 -9.79
C PRO A 56 14.39 6.84 -8.86
N ILE A 57 13.24 6.16 -8.96
CA ILE A 57 12.07 6.42 -8.11
C ILE A 57 12.36 6.06 -6.65
N CYS A 58 12.93 4.87 -6.39
CA CYS A 58 13.31 4.45 -5.03
C CYS A 58 14.36 5.37 -4.40
N ARG A 59 15.29 5.90 -5.20
CA ARG A 59 16.31 6.86 -4.74
C ARG A 59 15.68 8.17 -4.29
N LEU A 60 14.79 8.74 -5.11
CA LEU A 60 14.09 9.97 -4.74
C LEU A 60 13.18 9.74 -3.53
N ALA A 61 12.41 8.66 -3.53
CA ALA A 61 11.51 8.31 -2.42
C ALA A 61 12.25 8.18 -1.09
N LEU A 62 13.41 7.50 -1.07
CA LEU A 62 14.24 7.37 0.13
C LEU A 62 14.77 8.73 0.62
N HIS A 63 15.24 9.58 -0.30
CA HIS A 63 15.68 10.92 0.05
C HIS A 63 14.55 11.76 0.67
N LEU A 64 13.35 11.76 0.05
CA LEU A 64 12.19 12.48 0.58
C LEU A 64 11.73 11.93 1.93
N ASN A 65 11.79 10.62 2.12
CA ASN A 65 11.48 9.97 3.38
C ASN A 65 12.40 10.45 4.51
N ASP A 66 13.69 10.59 4.21
CA ASP A 66 14.71 10.90 5.21
C ASP A 66 14.81 12.38 5.55
N GLU A 67 14.43 13.26 4.63
CA GLU A 67 14.35 14.72 4.83
C GLU A 67 13.01 15.16 5.46
N ALA A 68 11.92 14.39 5.27
CA ALA A 68 10.62 14.74 5.81
C ALA A 68 10.59 14.74 7.34
N SER A 69 9.85 15.67 7.93
CA SER A 69 9.48 15.59 9.34
C SER A 69 8.56 14.39 9.60
N ASP A 70 8.48 13.95 10.87
CA ASP A 70 7.63 12.81 11.24
C ASP A 70 6.15 13.03 10.89
N ALA A 71 5.66 14.27 11.03
CA ALA A 71 4.28 14.63 10.70
C ALA A 71 4.01 14.56 9.18
N GLU A 72 5.01 14.89 8.36
CA GLU A 72 4.84 14.98 6.92
C GLU A 72 5.12 13.65 6.21
N ARG A 73 5.99 12.80 6.76
CA ARG A 73 6.47 11.57 6.11
C ARG A 73 5.34 10.62 5.70
N LEU A 74 4.25 10.59 6.45
CA LEU A 74 3.06 9.79 6.12
C LEU A 74 2.40 10.18 4.78
N ARG A 75 2.66 11.38 4.25
CA ARG A 75 2.22 11.77 2.90
C ARG A 75 2.86 10.92 1.80
N LEU A 76 3.91 10.17 2.10
CA LEU A 76 4.56 9.25 1.18
C LEU A 76 3.89 7.86 1.12
N ILE A 77 2.98 7.52 2.04
CA ILE A 77 2.26 6.24 2.06
C ILE A 77 1.62 5.88 0.70
N PRO A 78 0.96 6.80 -0.04
CA PRO A 78 0.36 6.49 -1.34
C PRO A 78 1.35 6.03 -2.41
N PHE A 79 2.66 6.21 -2.19
CA PHE A 79 3.71 5.84 -3.14
C PHE A 79 4.34 4.48 -2.85
N VAL A 80 4.10 3.88 -1.69
CA VAL A 80 4.75 2.63 -1.23
C VAL A 80 4.65 1.53 -2.29
N THR A 81 3.45 1.22 -2.79
CA THR A 81 3.26 0.18 -3.82
C THR A 81 3.65 0.64 -5.22
N ARG A 82 3.76 1.96 -5.44
CA ARG A 82 4.10 2.55 -6.74
C ARG A 82 5.59 2.53 -7.02
N LEU A 83 6.44 2.18 -6.05
CA LEU A 83 7.89 2.04 -6.25
C LEU A 83 8.25 0.81 -7.11
N ALA A 84 7.40 -0.22 -7.11
CA ALA A 84 7.53 -1.44 -7.92
C ALA A 84 7.10 -1.22 -9.37
N CYS A 85 7.71 -0.22 -10.03
CA CYS A 85 7.36 0.23 -11.37
C CYS A 85 8.54 0.22 -12.36
N ALA A 86 9.58 -0.59 -12.11
CA ALA A 86 10.73 -0.67 -13.00
C ALA A 86 10.29 -0.93 -14.45
N ASP A 87 10.94 -0.21 -15.36
CA ASP A 87 10.67 -0.28 -16.79
C ASP A 87 11.95 -0.63 -17.57
N THR A 88 11.97 -0.39 -18.88
CA THR A 88 13.17 -0.60 -19.69
C THR A 88 14.30 0.35 -19.28
N PRO A 89 15.57 0.00 -19.53
CA PRO A 89 16.71 0.86 -19.17
C PRO A 89 16.59 2.29 -19.71
N GLU A 90 16.01 2.47 -20.89
CA GLU A 90 15.81 3.78 -21.52
C GLU A 90 14.84 4.65 -20.72
N ILE A 91 13.73 4.07 -20.26
CA ILE A 91 12.74 4.75 -19.43
C ILE A 91 13.31 5.06 -18.04
N GLU A 92 14.10 4.13 -17.46
CA GLU A 92 14.76 4.37 -16.18
C GLU A 92 15.79 5.52 -16.28
N GLU A 93 16.53 5.63 -17.38
CA GLU A 93 17.41 6.78 -17.61
C GLU A 93 16.62 8.07 -17.82
N GLU A 94 15.50 8.04 -18.54
CA GLU A 94 14.63 9.21 -18.69
C GLU A 94 14.09 9.71 -17.35
N ARG A 95 13.63 8.79 -16.49
CA ARG A 95 13.23 9.09 -15.10
C ARG A 95 14.39 9.70 -14.31
N ALA A 96 15.58 9.10 -14.41
CA ALA A 96 16.78 9.61 -13.72
C ALA A 96 17.15 11.02 -14.19
N ALA A 97 17.13 11.28 -15.49
CA ALA A 97 17.39 12.59 -16.08
C ALA A 97 16.34 13.63 -15.67
N TYR A 98 15.05 13.25 -15.68
CA TYR A 98 13.95 14.10 -15.24
C TYR A 98 14.13 14.55 -13.78
N ILE A 99 14.48 13.60 -12.90
CA ILE A 99 14.73 13.86 -11.49
C ILE A 99 15.97 14.74 -11.34
N ARG A 100 17.09 14.37 -11.96
CA ARG A 100 18.37 15.11 -11.86
C ARG A 100 18.25 16.57 -12.27
N ALA A 101 17.44 16.86 -13.29
CA ALA A 101 17.18 18.22 -13.76
C ALA A 101 16.40 19.09 -12.74
N ARG A 102 15.75 18.49 -11.74
CA ARG A 102 14.91 19.18 -10.74
C ARG A 102 15.46 19.08 -9.33
N ILE A 103 16.03 17.93 -9.00
CA ILE A 103 16.60 17.58 -7.70
C ILE A 103 17.90 16.82 -7.99
N ASN A 104 19.02 17.53 -7.90
CA ASN A 104 20.33 16.94 -8.15
C ASN A 104 20.82 16.13 -6.94
N LEU A 105 20.39 14.87 -6.85
CA LEU A 105 20.82 13.93 -5.81
C LEU A 105 22.27 13.44 -5.98
N ASP A 106 22.92 13.77 -7.11
CA ASP A 106 24.32 13.44 -7.40
C ASP A 106 25.29 14.55 -6.91
N SER A 107 24.76 15.66 -6.38
CA SER A 107 25.54 16.78 -5.85
C SER A 107 26.33 16.39 -4.60
N PHE A 108 27.48 17.04 -4.38
CA PHE A 108 28.29 16.91 -3.16
C PHE A 108 27.53 17.23 -1.87
N TYR A 109 26.53 18.10 -1.97
CA TYR A 109 25.59 18.41 -0.90
C TYR A 109 24.21 17.95 -1.31
N LEU A 110 23.54 17.20 -0.43
CA LEU A 110 22.15 16.81 -0.64
C LEU A 110 21.29 18.07 -0.74
N PRO A 111 20.49 18.22 -1.81
CA PRO A 111 19.64 19.39 -1.97
C PRO A 111 18.55 19.36 -0.89
N HIS A 112 18.31 20.50 -0.24
CA HIS A 112 17.13 20.64 0.58
C HIS A 112 15.93 20.96 -0.31
N VAL A 113 14.94 20.08 -0.30
CA VAL A 113 13.71 20.21 -1.10
C VAL A 113 12.51 20.06 -0.17
N SER A 114 11.52 20.94 -0.30
CA SER A 114 10.28 20.79 0.45
C SER A 114 9.60 19.46 0.09
N LEU A 115 8.96 18.79 1.04
CA LEU A 115 8.30 17.51 0.73
C LEU A 115 7.25 17.66 -0.38
N THR A 116 6.54 18.79 -0.40
CA THR A 116 5.54 19.08 -1.43
C THR A 116 6.16 19.15 -2.82
N ASP A 117 7.29 19.83 -2.99
CA ASP A 117 7.98 19.90 -4.28
C ASP A 117 8.60 18.55 -4.65
N GLY A 118 9.17 17.85 -3.67
CA GLY A 118 9.65 16.49 -3.84
C GLY A 118 8.59 15.53 -4.36
N ILE A 119 7.38 15.56 -3.77
CA ILE A 119 6.23 14.77 -4.21
C ILE A 119 5.84 15.11 -5.65
N ARG A 120 5.84 16.40 -6.03
CA ARG A 120 5.56 16.80 -7.43
C ARG A 120 6.58 16.20 -8.41
N VAL A 121 7.86 16.19 -8.04
CA VAL A 121 8.90 15.56 -8.86
C VAL A 121 8.71 14.04 -8.92
N LEU A 122 8.36 13.41 -7.80
CA LEU A 122 8.10 11.98 -7.74
C LEU A 122 6.91 11.57 -8.62
N GLU A 123 5.81 12.33 -8.59
CA GLU A 123 4.65 12.13 -9.46
C GLU A 123 4.99 12.33 -10.94
N GLY A 124 5.76 13.36 -11.26
CA GLY A 124 6.22 13.61 -12.61
C GLY A 124 7.11 12.48 -13.15
N ALA A 125 8.01 11.96 -12.32
CA ALA A 125 8.86 10.82 -12.71
C ALA A 125 8.04 9.52 -12.86
N LEU A 126 7.03 9.30 -12.01
CA LEU A 126 6.11 8.15 -12.13
C LEU A 126 5.24 8.22 -13.40
N ALA A 127 4.99 9.42 -13.94
CA ALA A 127 4.27 9.60 -15.18
C ALA A 127 5.09 9.25 -16.44
N ILE A 128 6.41 9.05 -16.31
CA ILE A 128 7.29 8.62 -17.40
C ILE A 128 7.26 7.08 -17.48
N GLY A 129 7.07 6.53 -18.68
CA GLY A 129 7.00 5.08 -18.91
C GLY A 129 5.58 4.52 -18.92
N ARG A 130 5.46 3.19 -18.83
CA ARG A 130 4.15 2.53 -18.89
C ARG A 130 3.24 3.00 -17.76
N GLN A 131 2.07 3.51 -18.14
CA GLN A 131 0.99 3.81 -17.21
C GLN A 131 0.00 2.65 -17.22
N ALA A 132 -0.63 2.38 -16.07
CA ALA A 132 -1.82 1.54 -16.08
C ALA A 132 -2.89 2.26 -16.91
N ASP A 133 -3.63 1.52 -17.73
CA ASP A 133 -4.77 2.09 -18.45
C ASP A 133 -5.68 2.81 -17.46
N LEU A 134 -6.11 4.03 -17.82
CA LEU A 134 -7.14 4.74 -17.09
C LEU A 134 -8.43 3.94 -17.23
N LEU A 135 -8.63 2.97 -16.34
CA LEU A 135 -9.93 2.33 -16.19
C LEU A 135 -10.93 3.43 -15.86
N ALA A 136 -11.99 3.53 -16.64
CA ALA A 136 -13.10 4.41 -16.30
C ALA A 136 -13.55 4.07 -14.86
N LEU A 137 -13.91 5.08 -14.07
CA LEU A 137 -14.35 4.86 -12.68
C LEU A 137 -15.47 3.81 -12.59
N ASP A 138 -16.33 3.76 -13.60
CA ASP A 138 -17.40 2.77 -13.74
C ASP A 138 -16.87 1.33 -13.90
N ASP A 139 -15.78 1.13 -14.64
CA ASP A 139 -15.14 -0.18 -14.80
C ASP A 139 -14.46 -0.65 -13.51
N VAL A 140 -13.86 0.28 -12.76
CA VAL A 140 -13.28 -0.02 -11.45
C VAL A 140 -14.37 -0.41 -10.45
N ALA A 141 -15.47 0.33 -10.42
CA ALA A 141 -16.62 0.03 -9.56
C ALA A 141 -17.22 -1.34 -9.88
N ALA A 142 -17.47 -1.62 -11.16
CA ALA A 142 -18.01 -2.91 -11.61
C ALA A 142 -17.08 -4.08 -11.24
N ARG A 143 -15.76 -3.92 -11.37
CA ARG A 143 -14.78 -4.95 -10.97
C ARG A 143 -14.76 -5.17 -9.47
N LEU A 144 -14.87 -4.10 -8.67
CA LEU A 144 -14.91 -4.20 -7.22
C LEU A 144 -16.19 -4.91 -6.75
N ASP A 145 -17.33 -4.57 -7.33
CA ASP A 145 -18.60 -5.22 -7.04
C ASP A 145 -18.59 -6.70 -7.43
N ALA A 146 -18.01 -7.03 -8.58
CA ALA A 146 -17.82 -8.42 -9.00
C ALA A 146 -16.89 -9.20 -8.05
N ALA A 147 -15.83 -8.58 -7.54
CA ALA A 147 -14.94 -9.19 -6.55
C ALA A 147 -15.67 -9.42 -5.21
N ARG A 148 -16.46 -8.44 -4.75
CA ARG A 148 -17.30 -8.55 -3.55
C ARG A 148 -18.35 -9.64 -3.68
N ALA A 149 -18.98 -9.77 -4.86
CA ALA A 149 -19.96 -10.82 -5.11
C ALA A 149 -19.35 -12.24 -5.06
N LYS A 150 -18.08 -12.39 -5.44
CA LYS A 150 -17.34 -13.66 -5.36
C LYS A 150 -16.92 -14.04 -3.94
N THR A 151 -16.69 -13.05 -3.08
CA THR A 151 -16.29 -13.26 -1.68
C THR A 151 -17.45 -13.18 -0.69
N ALA A 152 -18.63 -12.76 -1.16
CA ALA A 152 -19.84 -12.83 -0.37
C ALA A 152 -20.03 -14.28 0.10
N PRO A 153 -20.03 -14.54 1.42
CA PRO A 153 -20.27 -15.88 1.91
C PRO A 153 -21.61 -16.32 1.33
N ALA A 154 -21.63 -17.46 0.64
CA ALA A 154 -22.86 -18.10 0.19
C ALA A 154 -23.82 -18.00 1.35
N ALA A 155 -24.97 -17.34 1.14
CA ALA A 155 -25.94 -17.10 2.19
C ALA A 155 -26.29 -18.47 2.78
N SER A 156 -25.59 -18.83 3.86
CA SER A 156 -25.97 -19.93 4.72
C SER A 156 -27.40 -19.58 5.04
N LYS A 157 -28.32 -20.47 4.66
CA LYS A 157 -29.74 -20.36 4.96
C LYS A 157 -29.82 -20.20 6.48
N ARG A 158 -29.73 -18.96 6.96
CA ARG A 158 -29.99 -18.60 8.35
C ARG A 158 -31.47 -18.89 8.45
N ALA A 159 -31.79 -20.08 8.95
CA ALA A 159 -33.11 -20.38 9.49
C ALA A 159 -33.49 -19.14 10.29
N SER A 160 -34.60 -18.52 9.88
CA SER A 160 -34.98 -17.22 10.41
C SER A 160 -35.04 -17.34 11.92
N VAL A 161 -34.69 -16.27 12.63
CA VAL A 161 -34.76 -16.24 14.10
C VAL A 161 -36.17 -16.66 14.59
N SER A 162 -37.20 -16.43 13.77
CA SER A 162 -38.57 -16.91 14.00
C SER A 162 -38.75 -18.43 13.92
N GLN A 163 -38.00 -19.17 13.11
CA GLN A 163 -38.06 -20.64 13.07
C GLN A 163 -37.42 -21.27 14.31
N LYS A 164 -36.33 -20.69 14.83
CA LYS A 164 -35.69 -21.17 16.06
C LYS A 164 -36.53 -20.88 17.31
N LEU A 165 -37.22 -19.74 17.35
CA LEU A 165 -38.16 -19.39 18.42
C LEU A 165 -39.37 -20.32 18.49
N LYS A 166 -39.95 -20.73 17.34
CA LYS A 166 -41.07 -21.68 17.31
C LYS A 166 -40.68 -23.08 17.82
N ALA A 167 -39.47 -23.54 17.53
CA ALA A 167 -38.98 -24.82 18.02
C ALA A 167 -38.71 -24.82 19.55
N TRP A 168 -38.34 -23.68 20.12
CA TRP A 168 -38.11 -23.53 21.57
C TRP A 168 -39.39 -23.32 22.39
N LEU A 169 -40.43 -22.73 21.80
CA LEU A 169 -41.68 -22.40 22.50
C LEU A 169 -42.72 -23.53 22.50
N GLY A 170 -42.45 -24.68 21.88
CA GLY A 170 -43.26 -25.89 22.05
C GLY A 170 -44.76 -25.71 21.75
N VAL A 171 -45.13 -24.80 20.84
CA VAL A 171 -46.53 -24.59 20.47
C VAL A 171 -46.91 -25.61 19.40
N SER A 172 -47.50 -26.72 19.85
CA SER A 172 -48.29 -27.59 18.99
C SER A 172 -49.65 -26.93 18.80
N GLU A 173 -49.97 -26.50 17.58
CA GLU A 173 -51.37 -26.25 17.21
C GLU A 173 -52.12 -27.58 17.38
N LYS A 174 -53.11 -27.60 18.29
CA LYS A 174 -54.14 -28.63 18.31
C LYS A 174 -55.16 -28.27 17.23
N GLU A 175 -55.34 -29.17 16.27
CA GLU A 175 -56.49 -29.17 15.37
C GLU A 175 -57.82 -29.16 16.16
N PRO A 176 -58.89 -28.54 15.61
CA PRO A 176 -60.22 -28.62 16.19
C PRO A 176 -60.83 -30.00 15.91
N SER A 177 -61.19 -30.71 16.99
CA SER A 177 -62.06 -31.89 16.90
C SER A 177 -63.50 -31.46 16.70
N ALA A 178 -64.13 -32.07 15.69
CA ALA A 178 -65.53 -31.90 15.33
C ALA A 178 -66.52 -32.25 16.45
N ALA A 179 -67.64 -31.51 16.48
CA ALA A 179 -68.98 -32.00 16.76
C ALA A 179 -69.98 -31.15 15.97
#